data_AF-A0AAJ1ZXM9-F1
#
_entry.id   AF-A0AAJ1ZXM9-F1
#
_cell.length_a   1.000
_cell.length_b   1.000
_cell.length_c   1.000
_cell.angle_alpha   90.00
_cell.angle_beta   90.00
_cell.angle_gamma   90.00
#
_symmetry.space_group_name_H-M   'P 1'
#
loop_
_entity.id
_entity.type
_entity.pdbx_description
1 polymer ?
#
loop_
_entity_poly.entity_id
_entity_poly.type
_entity_poly.pdbx_seq_one_letter_code
_entity_poly.pdbx_strand_id
1 'polypeptide(L)'
;MTPPWLEQYASGQKTGYAQAFMSYAEYYGVDGSADDDPEIEERIAMHRQPIVGYASRTGTRRNLDALKGADWRLLVSAKGELRTEGFHRYALDNGAWTAYQQGRPFDEYAFSVAVERLGERADWLVLPDIVMGGMASLDYSLKWLERLRGMPCRMLIAVQNGMQVDDLASLLSPQSASSSAVRRSGRSRRRTCGGPSRDGVTATCTSVA
;
A
#
# COMPACT_ATOMS: atom_id res chain seq x y z
N MET A 1 -11.19 -16.49 -10.58
CA MET A 1 -10.56 -16.91 -11.86
C MET A 1 -9.40 -15.95 -12.12
N THR A 2 -8.29 -16.38 -12.72
CA THR A 2 -7.21 -15.46 -13.11
C THR A 2 -7.51 -14.91 -14.51
N PRO A 3 -7.46 -13.58 -14.74
CA PRO A 3 -7.81 -13.02 -16.04
C PRO A 3 -6.84 -13.47 -17.15
N PRO A 4 -7.32 -13.81 -18.37
CA PRO A 4 -6.44 -14.24 -19.47
C PRO A 4 -5.38 -13.22 -19.89
N TRP A 5 -5.70 -11.92 -19.78
CA TRP A 5 -4.76 -10.85 -20.13
C TRP A 5 -3.60 -10.71 -19.14
N LEU A 6 -3.72 -11.26 -17.92
CA LEU A 6 -2.70 -11.14 -16.89
C LEU A 6 -1.42 -11.90 -17.26
N GLU A 7 -1.56 -13.01 -18.00
CA GLU A 7 -0.44 -13.86 -18.42
C GLU A 7 0.62 -13.08 -19.20
N GLN A 8 0.22 -12.09 -20.02
CA GLN A 8 1.15 -11.27 -20.78
C GLN A 8 2.05 -10.43 -19.86
N TYR A 9 1.55 -10.00 -18.70
CA TYR A 9 2.34 -9.25 -17.72
C TYR A 9 3.15 -10.17 -16.82
N ALA A 10 2.60 -11.32 -16.44
CA ALA A 10 3.29 -12.32 -15.61
C ALA A 10 4.49 -12.95 -16.34
N SER A 11 4.35 -13.21 -17.65
CA SER A 11 5.42 -13.74 -18.51
C SER A 11 6.44 -12.68 -18.97
N GLY A 12 6.20 -11.40 -18.67
CA GLY A 12 7.07 -10.30 -19.10
C GLY A 12 6.91 -9.89 -20.57
N GLN A 13 5.91 -10.40 -21.29
CA GLN A 13 5.57 -9.93 -22.66
C GLN A 13 5.07 -8.49 -22.68
N LYS A 14 4.45 -8.04 -21.58
CA LYS A 14 4.03 -6.66 -21.33
C LYS A 14 4.54 -6.19 -19.97
N THR A 15 4.73 -4.88 -19.86
CA THR A 15 5.10 -4.22 -18.60
C THR A 15 4.03 -3.19 -18.23
N GLY A 16 3.45 -3.33 -17.05
CA GLY A 16 2.54 -2.36 -16.45
C GLY A 16 3.26 -1.24 -15.71
N TYR A 17 2.50 -0.22 -15.30
CA TYR A 17 3.04 0.91 -14.52
C TYR A 17 3.66 0.43 -13.20
N ALA A 18 2.97 -0.44 -12.46
CA ALA A 18 3.48 -0.93 -11.17
C ALA A 18 4.79 -1.71 -11.33
N GLN A 19 4.88 -2.56 -12.36
CA GLN A 19 6.08 -3.33 -12.66
C GLN A 19 7.24 -2.41 -13.07
N ALA A 20 7.02 -1.47 -13.98
CA ALA A 20 8.03 -0.51 -14.40
C ALA A 20 8.51 0.36 -13.23
N PHE A 21 7.60 0.76 -12.35
CA PHE A 21 7.94 1.52 -11.13
C PHE A 21 8.83 0.70 -10.19
N MET A 22 8.50 -0.56 -9.95
CA MET A 22 9.33 -1.43 -9.09
C MET A 22 10.71 -1.69 -9.71
N SER A 23 10.80 -1.96 -11.02
CA SER A 23 12.10 -2.12 -11.70
C SER A 23 12.94 -0.84 -11.66
N TYR A 24 12.32 0.32 -11.76
CA TYR A 24 13.00 1.60 -11.55
C TYR A 24 13.51 1.72 -10.10
N ALA A 25 12.66 1.41 -9.12
CA ALA A 25 13.02 1.51 -7.71
C ALA A 25 14.19 0.58 -7.35
N GLU A 26 14.15 -0.67 -7.83
CA GLU A 26 15.23 -1.67 -7.69
C GLU A 26 16.53 -1.15 -8.33
N TYR A 27 16.48 -0.67 -9.57
CA TYR A 27 17.67 -0.17 -10.28
C TYR A 27 18.35 1.00 -9.55
N TYR A 28 17.57 1.87 -8.92
CA TYR A 28 18.10 3.02 -8.16
C TYR A 28 18.32 2.74 -6.66
N GLY A 29 18.05 1.52 -6.18
CA GLY A 29 18.19 1.15 -4.77
C GLY A 29 17.27 1.96 -3.85
N VAL A 30 16.07 2.29 -4.32
CA VAL A 30 15.03 3.03 -3.56
C VAL A 30 13.76 2.18 -3.40
N ASP A 31 13.92 0.86 -3.46
CA ASP A 31 12.83 -0.10 -3.32
C ASP A 31 12.58 -0.57 -1.87
N GLY A 32 13.32 -0.01 -0.90
CA GLY A 32 13.25 -0.39 0.51
C GLY A 32 13.85 -1.77 0.83
N SER A 33 14.41 -2.49 -0.14
CA SER A 33 15.06 -3.79 0.12
C SER A 33 16.30 -3.66 1.02
N ALA A 34 16.86 -2.45 1.07
CA ALA A 34 17.97 -2.06 1.93
C ALA A 34 17.55 -1.59 3.32
N ASP A 35 16.25 -1.47 3.63
CA ASP A 35 15.76 -0.96 4.92
C ASP A 35 16.29 -1.79 6.11
N ASP A 36 16.50 -3.09 5.88
CA ASP A 36 17.01 -4.05 6.86
C ASP A 36 18.53 -4.31 6.75
N ASP A 37 19.22 -3.72 5.76
CA ASP A 37 20.67 -3.88 5.56
C ASP A 37 21.45 -2.62 5.99
N PRO A 38 22.14 -2.64 7.13
CA PRO A 38 22.88 -1.48 7.64
C PRO A 38 24.11 -1.12 6.79
N GLU A 39 24.54 -1.95 5.84
CA GLU A 39 25.68 -1.67 4.95
C GLU A 39 25.30 -0.85 3.72
N ILE A 40 24.01 -0.72 3.41
CA ILE A 40 23.52 -0.01 2.22
C ILE A 40 23.01 1.38 2.62
N GLU A 41 23.68 2.44 2.13
CA GLU A 41 23.23 3.83 2.30
C GLU A 41 22.03 4.11 1.39
N GLU A 42 20.82 3.95 1.92
CA GLU A 42 19.60 4.25 1.18
C GLU A 42 19.47 5.76 0.91
N ARG A 43 19.25 6.12 -0.37
CA ARG A 43 19.00 7.51 -0.77
C ARG A 43 17.50 7.80 -0.75
N ILE A 44 17.00 8.28 0.39
CA ILE A 44 15.59 8.64 0.54
C ILE A 44 15.28 9.90 -0.29
N ALA A 45 14.83 9.73 -1.54
CA ALA A 45 14.19 10.79 -2.29
C ALA A 45 12.70 10.86 -1.92
N MET A 46 12.33 11.76 -1.00
CA MET A 46 10.93 12.02 -0.67
C MET A 46 10.19 12.63 -1.88
N HIS A 47 9.58 11.79 -2.71
CA HIS A 47 8.63 12.23 -3.73
C HIS A 47 7.20 12.12 -3.19
N ARG A 48 6.66 13.23 -2.67
CA ARG A 48 5.24 13.31 -2.35
C ARG A 48 4.42 13.21 -3.63
N GLN A 49 3.64 12.15 -3.75
CA GLN A 49 2.66 12.02 -4.83
C GLN A 49 1.58 13.11 -4.67
N PRO A 50 1.06 13.67 -5.77
CA PRO A 50 -0.08 14.58 -5.69
C PRO A 50 -1.28 13.85 -5.08
N ILE A 51 -2.11 14.59 -4.33
CA ILE A 51 -3.38 14.05 -3.82
C ILE A 51 -4.31 13.81 -5.00
N VAL A 52 -4.83 12.59 -5.12
CA VAL A 52 -5.77 12.19 -6.16
C VAL A 52 -7.11 11.87 -5.51
N GLY A 53 -8.15 12.61 -5.91
CA GLY A 53 -9.53 12.38 -5.44
C GLY A 53 -10.20 11.24 -6.20
N TYR A 54 -10.80 10.31 -5.47
CA TYR A 54 -11.68 9.27 -6.02
C TYR A 54 -13.08 9.43 -5.44
N ALA A 55 -14.10 9.36 -6.30
CA ALA A 55 -15.49 9.36 -5.87
C ALA A 55 -16.18 8.06 -6.26
N SER A 56 -16.99 7.53 -5.35
CA SER A 56 -17.90 6.44 -5.67
C SER A 56 -18.88 6.86 -6.78
N ARG A 57 -19.26 5.89 -7.60
CA ARG A 57 -20.22 6.10 -8.68
C ARG A 57 -21.53 6.73 -8.15
N THR A 58 -21.99 7.78 -8.82
CA THR A 58 -23.29 8.41 -8.59
C THR A 58 -24.16 8.28 -9.84
N GLY A 59 -25.49 8.21 -9.68
CA GLY A 59 -26.41 7.99 -10.80
C GLY A 59 -26.72 9.24 -11.64
N THR A 60 -26.24 10.42 -11.26
CA THR A 60 -26.61 11.67 -11.91
C THR A 60 -25.51 12.17 -12.83
N ARG A 61 -25.81 12.33 -14.13
CA ARG A 61 -24.90 12.87 -15.15
C ARG A 61 -24.24 14.19 -14.70
N ARG A 62 -25.03 15.10 -14.13
CA ARG A 62 -24.54 16.38 -13.59
C ARG A 62 -23.38 16.22 -12.60
N ASN A 63 -23.47 15.28 -11.66
CA ASN A 63 -22.41 15.06 -10.67
C ASN A 63 -21.19 14.40 -11.32
N LEU A 64 -21.40 13.47 -12.25
CA LEU A 64 -20.30 12.84 -12.99
C LEU A 64 -19.53 13.87 -13.83
N ASP A 65 -20.23 14.81 -14.47
CA ASP A 65 -19.61 15.88 -15.25
C ASP A 65 -18.85 16.86 -14.34
N ALA A 66 -19.40 17.17 -13.16
CA ALA A 66 -18.71 18.00 -12.16
C ALA A 66 -17.43 17.32 -11.63
N LEU A 67 -17.47 16.02 -11.36
CA LEU A 67 -16.29 15.24 -10.96
C LEU A 67 -15.22 15.25 -12.05
N LYS A 68 -15.58 15.04 -13.32
CA LYS A 68 -14.65 15.13 -14.46
C LYS A 68 -14.04 16.53 -14.58
N GLY A 69 -14.86 17.57 -14.45
CA GLY A 69 -14.41 18.97 -14.51
C GLY A 69 -13.46 19.35 -13.38
N ALA A 70 -13.48 18.62 -12.26
CA ALA A 70 -12.59 18.81 -11.12
C ALA A 70 -11.37 17.88 -11.10
N ASP A 71 -11.13 17.10 -12.17
CA ASP A 71 -10.08 16.07 -12.26
C ASP A 71 -10.18 14.98 -11.17
N TRP A 72 -11.40 14.70 -10.70
CA TRP A 72 -11.65 13.54 -9.84
C TRP A 72 -11.71 12.27 -10.68
N ARG A 73 -11.33 11.16 -10.06
CA ARG A 73 -11.37 9.82 -10.65
C ARG A 73 -12.53 9.02 -10.09
N LEU A 74 -12.90 7.94 -10.78
CA LEU A 74 -14.01 7.09 -10.36
C LEU A 74 -13.52 5.92 -9.50
N LEU A 75 -14.22 5.62 -8.41
CA LEU A 75 -14.08 4.38 -7.67
C LEU A 75 -15.22 3.43 -8.05
N VAL A 76 -14.89 2.31 -8.68
CA VAL A 76 -15.85 1.29 -9.11
C VAL A 76 -15.76 0.11 -8.15
N SER A 77 -16.86 -0.23 -7.48
CA SER A 77 -16.92 -1.38 -6.58
C SER A 77 -17.36 -2.64 -7.31
N ALA A 78 -16.72 -3.78 -7.03
CA ALA A 78 -17.08 -5.06 -7.62
C ALA A 78 -18.51 -5.54 -7.28
N LYS A 79 -19.13 -5.00 -6.22
CA LYS A 79 -20.54 -5.23 -5.89
C LYS A 79 -21.53 -4.42 -6.72
N GLY A 80 -21.06 -3.38 -7.41
CA GLY A 80 -21.89 -2.47 -8.21
C GLY A 80 -21.91 -2.79 -9.69
N GLU A 81 -22.46 -1.86 -10.48
CA GLU A 81 -22.36 -1.91 -11.93
C GLU A 81 -20.92 -1.61 -12.38
N LEU A 82 -20.34 -2.53 -13.16
CA LEU A 82 -18.96 -2.43 -13.68
C LEU A 82 -18.88 -1.46 -14.87
N ARG A 83 -19.15 -0.18 -14.62
CA ARG A 83 -19.07 0.90 -15.62
C ARG A 83 -18.14 2.00 -15.15
N THR A 84 -17.34 2.51 -16.06
CA THR A 84 -16.43 3.63 -15.80
C THR A 84 -17.09 4.98 -16.05
N GLU A 85 -18.34 5.03 -16.52
CA GLU A 85 -19.08 6.26 -16.83
C GLU A 85 -18.31 7.25 -17.72
N GLY A 86 -17.43 6.71 -18.59
CA GLY A 86 -16.57 7.47 -19.49
C GLY A 86 -15.35 8.13 -18.83
N PHE A 87 -15.03 7.81 -17.58
CA PHE A 87 -13.78 8.23 -16.95
C PHE A 87 -12.60 7.43 -17.53
N HIS A 88 -11.54 8.14 -17.90
CA HIS A 88 -10.28 7.52 -18.37
C HIS A 88 -9.45 6.96 -17.22
N ARG A 89 -9.65 7.46 -15.99
CA ARG A 89 -8.94 7.07 -14.78
C ARG A 89 -9.93 6.63 -13.72
N TYR A 90 -9.69 5.44 -13.19
CA TYR A 90 -10.54 4.84 -12.18
C TYR A 90 -9.76 3.83 -11.35
N ALA A 91 -10.33 3.46 -10.22
CA ALA A 91 -9.82 2.43 -9.35
C ALA A 91 -10.89 1.40 -9.02
N LEU A 92 -10.46 0.22 -8.55
CA LEU A 92 -11.35 -0.87 -8.17
C LEU A 92 -11.38 -1.08 -6.66
N ASP A 93 -12.58 -0.96 -6.10
CA ASP A 93 -12.90 -1.40 -4.76
C ASP A 93 -13.40 -2.85 -4.80
N ASN A 94 -13.02 -3.66 -3.81
CA ASN A 94 -13.40 -5.06 -3.76
C ASN A 94 -14.87 -5.27 -3.35
N GLY A 95 -15.49 -4.29 -2.68
CA GLY A 95 -16.87 -4.36 -2.20
C GLY A 95 -17.11 -5.19 -0.94
N ALA A 96 -16.07 -5.57 -0.19
CA ALA A 96 -16.18 -6.35 1.05
C ALA A 96 -17.02 -5.65 2.12
N TRP A 97 -16.83 -4.34 2.28
CA TRP A 97 -17.64 -3.52 3.20
C TRP A 97 -19.14 -3.61 2.90
N THR A 98 -19.52 -3.52 1.62
CA THR A 98 -20.93 -3.63 1.20
C THR A 98 -21.49 -5.02 1.50
N ALA A 99 -20.72 -6.08 1.27
CA ALA A 99 -21.14 -7.45 1.61
C ALA A 99 -21.37 -7.61 3.12
N TYR A 100 -20.42 -7.11 3.91
CA TYR A 100 -20.47 -7.13 5.38
C TYR A 100 -21.69 -6.40 5.93
N GLN A 101 -21.96 -5.17 5.46
CA GLN A 101 -23.14 -4.40 5.87
C GLN A 101 -24.46 -5.11 5.56
N GLN A 102 -24.50 -5.93 4.51
CA GLN A 102 -25.67 -6.71 4.12
C GLN A 102 -25.76 -8.08 4.83
N GLY A 103 -24.80 -8.42 5.70
CA GLY A 103 -24.71 -9.73 6.34
C GLY A 103 -24.48 -10.87 5.34
N ARG A 104 -23.84 -10.58 4.21
CA ARG A 104 -23.56 -11.55 3.13
C ARG A 104 -22.08 -11.89 3.08
N PRO A 105 -21.72 -13.12 2.66
CA PRO A 105 -20.32 -13.44 2.41
C PRO A 105 -19.75 -12.59 1.27
N PHE A 106 -18.42 -12.42 1.27
CA PHE A 106 -17.70 -11.82 0.16
C PHE A 106 -17.94 -12.64 -1.12
N ASP A 107 -18.10 -11.95 -2.25
CA ASP A 107 -18.40 -12.58 -3.53
C ASP A 107 -17.15 -12.57 -4.41
N GLU A 108 -16.36 -13.64 -4.28
CA GLU A 108 -15.13 -13.82 -5.04
C GLU A 108 -15.35 -13.85 -6.56
N TYR A 109 -16.53 -14.29 -6.99
CA TYR A 109 -16.87 -14.37 -8.40
C TYR A 109 -17.10 -12.96 -8.95
N ALA A 110 -17.92 -12.15 -8.29
CA ALA A 110 -18.14 -10.76 -8.67
C ALA A 110 -16.82 -9.97 -8.70
N PHE A 111 -15.94 -10.17 -7.71
CA PHE A 111 -14.61 -9.57 -7.72
C PHE A 111 -13.75 -10.05 -8.89
N SER A 112 -13.71 -11.37 -9.16
CA SER A 112 -12.97 -11.92 -10.31
C SER A 112 -13.43 -11.30 -11.63
N VAL A 113 -14.75 -11.14 -11.83
CA VAL A 113 -15.32 -10.52 -13.03
C VAL A 113 -14.96 -9.02 -13.11
N ALA A 114 -14.95 -8.32 -11.98
CA ALA A 114 -14.52 -6.91 -11.92
C ALA A 114 -13.06 -6.76 -12.33
N VAL A 115 -12.18 -7.61 -11.79
CA VAL A 115 -10.76 -7.64 -12.17
C VAL A 115 -10.63 -7.96 -13.65
N GLU A 116 -11.28 -9.01 -14.15
CA GLU A 116 -11.21 -9.38 -15.56
C GLU A 116 -11.61 -8.24 -16.51
N ARG A 117 -12.70 -7.53 -16.20
CA ARG A 117 -13.25 -6.48 -17.07
C ARG A 117 -12.53 -5.15 -16.98
N LEU A 118 -12.06 -4.78 -15.79
CA LEU A 118 -11.62 -3.41 -15.50
C LEU A 118 -10.20 -3.34 -14.93
N GLY A 119 -9.65 -4.45 -14.44
CA GLY A 119 -8.39 -4.50 -13.68
C GLY A 119 -7.16 -4.08 -14.46
N GLU A 120 -7.05 -4.43 -15.76
CA GLU A 120 -5.87 -4.14 -16.59
C GLU A 120 -5.57 -2.63 -16.66
N ARG A 121 -6.60 -1.78 -16.64
CA ARG A 121 -6.48 -0.32 -16.77
C ARG A 121 -6.79 0.46 -15.48
N ALA A 122 -7.05 -0.23 -14.38
CA ALA A 122 -7.26 0.43 -13.10
C ALA A 122 -5.96 1.12 -12.64
N ASP A 123 -6.07 2.27 -11.97
CA ASP A 123 -4.90 2.90 -11.34
C ASP A 123 -4.39 2.02 -10.18
N TRP A 124 -5.31 1.46 -9.43
CA TRP A 124 -5.09 0.52 -8.35
C TRP A 124 -6.36 -0.32 -8.09
N LEU A 125 -6.19 -1.42 -7.38
CA LEU A 125 -7.28 -2.22 -6.83
C LEU A 125 -7.03 -2.57 -5.37
N VAL A 126 -8.09 -2.75 -4.60
CA VAL A 126 -8.03 -3.30 -3.24
C VAL A 126 -8.16 -4.82 -3.33
N LEU A 127 -7.22 -5.54 -2.71
CA LEU A 127 -7.29 -6.99 -2.60
C LEU A 127 -8.44 -7.39 -1.66
N PRO A 128 -9.08 -8.55 -1.88
CA PRO A 128 -10.14 -9.04 -1.01
C PRO A 128 -9.70 -9.12 0.46
N ASP A 129 -10.57 -8.66 1.34
CA ASP A 129 -10.38 -8.62 2.79
C ASP A 129 -11.57 -9.25 3.53
N ILE A 130 -11.35 -9.56 4.80
CA ILE A 130 -12.40 -9.96 5.73
C ILE A 130 -12.60 -8.76 6.67
N VAL A 131 -13.70 -8.04 6.49
CA VAL A 131 -14.06 -6.90 7.33
C VAL A 131 -14.11 -7.34 8.80
N MET A 132 -13.36 -6.65 9.66
CA MET A 132 -13.20 -6.98 11.08
C MET A 132 -12.51 -8.34 11.36
N GLY A 133 -11.85 -8.92 10.36
CA GLY A 133 -11.24 -10.26 10.43
C GLY A 133 -9.80 -10.31 10.96
N GLY A 134 -9.20 -9.17 11.32
CA GLY A 134 -7.82 -9.07 11.78
C GLY A 134 -6.81 -9.84 10.92
N MET A 135 -5.93 -10.64 11.54
CA MET A 135 -4.87 -11.37 10.81
C MET A 135 -5.40 -12.36 9.77
N ALA A 136 -6.57 -12.96 9.99
CA ALA A 136 -7.18 -13.83 8.98
C ALA A 136 -7.54 -13.06 7.70
N SER A 137 -7.82 -11.76 7.81
CA SER A 137 -7.98 -10.91 6.64
C SER A 137 -6.67 -10.72 5.87
N LEU A 138 -5.54 -10.58 6.58
CA LEU A 138 -4.23 -10.43 5.94
C LEU A 138 -3.90 -11.69 5.14
N ASP A 139 -4.03 -12.87 5.76
CA ASP A 139 -3.82 -14.16 5.09
C ASP A 139 -4.70 -14.30 3.84
N TYR A 140 -5.94 -13.83 3.92
CA TYR A 140 -6.87 -13.85 2.79
C TYR A 140 -6.40 -12.92 1.66
N SER A 141 -6.02 -11.68 1.98
CA SER A 141 -5.48 -10.74 1.00
C SER A 141 -4.19 -11.26 0.35
N LEU A 142 -3.29 -11.91 1.10
CA LEU A 142 -2.04 -12.47 0.58
C LEU A 142 -2.27 -13.62 -0.41
N LYS A 143 -3.28 -14.47 -0.20
CA LYS A 143 -3.67 -15.49 -1.19
C LYS A 143 -4.12 -14.85 -2.51
N TRP A 144 -4.80 -13.72 -2.44
CA TRP A 144 -5.21 -12.97 -3.63
C TRP A 144 -4.06 -12.20 -4.27
N LEU A 145 -3.12 -11.67 -3.48
CA LEU A 145 -1.89 -11.08 -3.97
C LEU A 145 -1.12 -12.08 -4.84
N GLU A 146 -0.98 -13.32 -4.35
CA GLU A 146 -0.32 -14.39 -5.09
C GLU A 146 -1.08 -14.76 -6.37
N ARG A 147 -2.41 -14.91 -6.26
CA ARG A 147 -3.28 -15.22 -7.39
C ARG A 147 -3.19 -14.19 -8.51
N LEU A 148 -3.00 -12.92 -8.16
CA LEU A 148 -2.93 -11.78 -9.06
C LEU A 148 -1.49 -11.29 -9.25
N ARG A 149 -0.50 -12.16 -9.03
CA ARG A 149 0.90 -11.83 -9.29
C ARG A 149 1.08 -11.41 -10.75
N GLY A 150 1.84 -10.33 -10.97
CA GLY A 150 2.04 -9.74 -12.29
C GLY A 150 1.01 -8.67 -12.67
N MET A 151 0.10 -8.27 -11.77
CA MET A 151 -0.84 -7.18 -12.07
C MET A 151 -0.11 -5.91 -12.50
N PRO A 152 -0.60 -5.23 -13.57
CA PRO A 152 0.05 -4.03 -14.08
C PRO A 152 -0.19 -2.77 -13.24
N CYS A 153 -1.15 -2.83 -12.30
CA CYS A 153 -1.54 -1.74 -11.42
C CYS A 153 -1.18 -2.03 -9.96
N ARG A 154 -1.26 -1.01 -9.10
CA ARG A 154 -0.97 -1.16 -7.68
C ARG A 154 -2.07 -1.98 -7.00
N MET A 155 -1.66 -2.98 -6.22
CA MET A 155 -2.56 -3.76 -5.37
C MET A 155 -2.45 -3.24 -3.93
N LEU A 156 -3.59 -2.93 -3.33
CA LEU A 156 -3.69 -2.39 -1.97
C LEU A 156 -4.25 -3.45 -1.02
N ILE A 157 -3.74 -3.49 0.21
CA ILE A 157 -4.29 -4.31 1.30
C ILE A 157 -5.11 -3.41 2.22
N ALA A 158 -6.33 -3.82 2.55
CA ALA A 158 -7.15 -3.14 3.55
C ALA A 158 -6.68 -3.53 4.96
N VAL A 159 -6.18 -2.56 5.72
CA VAL A 159 -5.74 -2.77 7.11
C VAL A 159 -6.97 -3.00 8.00
N GLN A 160 -6.96 -4.10 8.75
CA GLN A 160 -8.06 -4.47 9.67
C GLN A 160 -7.64 -4.38 11.14
N ASN A 161 -8.63 -4.51 12.02
CA ASN A 161 -8.47 -4.57 13.47
C ASN A 161 -7.42 -5.59 13.92
N GLY A 162 -6.45 -5.17 14.74
CA GLY A 162 -5.46 -6.07 15.34
C GLY A 162 -4.19 -6.26 14.52
N MET A 163 -4.14 -5.86 13.25
CA MET A 163 -2.89 -5.79 12.49
C MET A 163 -1.97 -4.71 13.06
N GLN A 164 -0.68 -5.01 13.17
CA GLN A 164 0.38 -4.10 13.58
C GLN A 164 1.22 -3.67 12.37
N VAL A 165 2.06 -2.64 12.57
CA VAL A 165 2.99 -2.17 11.54
C VAL A 165 3.93 -3.28 11.11
N ASP A 166 4.46 -4.06 12.05
CA ASP A 166 5.42 -5.13 11.77
C ASP A 166 4.80 -6.27 10.92
N ASP A 167 3.48 -6.48 11.01
CA ASP A 167 2.76 -7.45 10.18
C ASP A 167 2.68 -7.02 8.71
N LEU A 168 2.86 -5.72 8.44
CA LEU A 168 2.66 -5.09 7.13
C LEU A 168 3.95 -4.52 6.55
N ALA A 169 5.01 -4.35 7.34
CA ALA A 169 6.22 -3.64 6.97
C ALA A 169 6.85 -4.19 5.68
N SER A 170 6.96 -5.52 5.57
CA SER A 170 7.49 -6.20 4.38
C SER A 170 6.59 -6.12 3.14
N LEU A 171 5.35 -5.67 3.30
CA LEU A 171 4.36 -5.50 2.22
C LEU A 171 4.23 -4.03 1.79
N LEU A 172 4.91 -3.11 2.47
CA LEU A 172 4.89 -1.70 2.11
C LEU A 172 5.73 -1.47 0.86
N SER A 173 5.11 -0.90 -0.16
CA SER A 173 5.85 -0.35 -1.29
C SER A 173 6.73 0.83 -0.85
N PRO A 174 7.79 1.18 -1.60
CA PRO A 174 8.74 2.22 -1.21
C PRO A 174 8.08 3.60 -1.04
N GLN A 175 6.99 3.85 -1.77
CA GLN A 175 6.20 5.08 -1.66
C GLN A 175 5.47 5.22 -0.31
N SER A 176 5.30 4.13 0.43
CA SER A 176 4.52 4.08 1.68
C SER A 176 5.42 4.13 2.93
N ALA A 177 6.72 3.84 2.80
CA ALA A 177 7.69 3.77 3.90
C ALA A 177 7.96 5.11 4.60
N SER A 178 7.50 6.23 4.05
CA SER A 178 7.77 7.59 4.52
C SER A 178 7.19 7.97 5.91
N SER A 179 6.44 7.08 6.60
CA SER A 179 5.73 7.43 7.85
C SER A 179 6.19 6.68 9.10
N SER A 180 7.04 5.65 8.98
CA SER A 180 7.46 4.78 10.11
C SER A 180 8.71 5.29 10.85
N ALA A 181 9.36 6.36 10.39
CA ALA A 181 10.57 6.92 11.01
C ALA A 181 10.34 7.69 12.33
N VAL A 182 9.31 7.33 13.12
CA VAL A 182 9.21 7.73 14.53
C VAL A 182 9.72 6.57 15.39
N ARG A 183 11.00 6.24 15.24
CA ARG A 183 11.72 5.59 16.34
C ARG A 183 11.76 6.59 17.48
N ARG A 184 10.98 6.35 18.54
CA ARG A 184 11.14 7.00 19.84
C ARG A 184 12.59 6.82 20.29
N SER A 185 13.44 7.81 20.04
CA SER A 185 14.75 7.94 20.66
C SER A 185 14.56 8.32 22.14
N GLY A 186 14.09 7.36 22.92
CA GLY A 186 13.89 7.47 24.35
C GLY A 186 15.17 7.12 25.10
N ARG A 187 15.97 8.16 25.40
CA ARG A 187 16.89 8.25 26.56
C ARG A 187 18.34 7.75 26.35
N SER A 188 19.08 8.41 25.46
CA SER A 188 20.53 8.56 25.64
C SER A 188 20.79 9.64 26.69
N ARG A 189 21.42 9.25 27.80
CA ARG A 189 21.85 10.15 28.88
C ARG A 189 22.83 11.17 28.30
N ARG A 190 22.52 12.47 28.44
CA ARG A 190 23.48 13.57 28.22
C ARG A 190 24.73 13.31 29.04
N ARG A 191 25.85 12.99 28.37
CA ARG A 191 27.20 13.25 28.90
C ARG A 191 27.61 14.61 28.38
N THR A 192 27.53 15.61 29.25
CA THR A 192 28.20 16.90 29.01
C THR A 192 29.69 16.71 29.26
N CYS A 193 30.49 16.95 28.22
CA CYS A 193 31.94 16.98 28.30
C CYS A 193 32.36 18.16 29.19
N GLY A 194 33.02 17.87 30.32
CA GLY A 194 33.78 18.86 31.08
C GLY A 194 35.24 18.80 30.63
N GLY A 195 35.79 19.94 30.22
CA GLY A 195 37.22 20.11 29.93
C GLY A 195 38.10 19.90 31.16
N PRO A 196 39.43 19.83 30.99
CA PRO A 196 40.33 19.31 32.02
C PRO A 196 40.58 20.35 33.12
N SER A 197 40.40 19.95 34.39
CA SER A 197 41.00 20.67 35.53
C SER A 197 42.09 19.81 36.15
N ARG A 198 43.25 20.44 36.31
CA ARG A 198 44.42 19.92 37.04
C ARG A 198 44.05 19.66 38.51
N ASP A 199 44.86 18.79 39.11
CA ASP A 199 44.92 18.42 40.53
C ASP A 199 44.19 17.12 40.88
N GLY A 200 45.01 16.11 41.21
CA GLY A 200 44.59 14.73 41.45
C GLY A 200 43.93 14.53 42.81
N VAL A 201 43.09 13.49 42.87
CA VAL A 201 42.95 12.48 43.93
C VAL A 201 41.81 11.53 43.51
N THR A 202 42.12 10.23 43.42
CA THR A 202 41.27 9.01 43.35
C THR A 202 39.78 9.12 42.98
N ALA A 203 39.38 8.50 41.86
CA ALA A 203 38.00 8.17 41.54
C ALA A 203 37.66 6.73 41.95
N THR A 204 36.85 6.55 42.99
CA THR A 204 36.21 5.27 43.33
C THR A 204 34.86 5.19 42.61
N CYS A 205 34.66 4.16 41.80
CA CYS A 205 33.41 3.91 41.09
C CYS A 205 32.54 2.97 41.94
N THR A 206 31.38 3.42 42.42
CA THR A 206 30.37 2.55 43.02
C THR A 206 29.11 2.60 42.17
N SER A 207 28.86 1.49 41.47
CA SER A 207 27.56 1.20 40.86
C SER A 207 26.60 0.73 41.95
N VAL A 208 25.45 1.39 42.12
CA VAL A 208 24.29 0.81 42.79
C VAL A 208 23.26 0.46 41.71
N ALA A 209 22.71 -0.76 41.85
CA ALA A 209 21.79 -1.43 40.94
C ALA A 209 20.51 -0.63 40.61
#